data_AF-A0A2M7CKS2-F1
#
_entry.id   AF-A0A2M7CKS2-F1
#
_cell.length_a   1.000
_cell.length_b   1.000
_cell.length_c   1.000
_cell.angle_alpha   90.00
_cell.angle_beta   90.00
_cell.angle_gamma   90.00
#
_symmetry.space_group_name_H-M   'P 1'
#
loop_
_entity.id
_entity.type
_entity.pdbx_description
1 polymer ?
#
loop_
_entity_poly.entity_id
_entity_poly.type
_entity_poly.pdbx_seq_one_letter_code
_entity_poly.pdbx_strand_id
1 'polypeptide(L)'
;MTINASAPLTLSGAQNVTVKGNWSNSGTFTPGTGTVTFNGSSAQTIGGTSATTFNNLTVNNASGVSLSSVDATMNGTLTFTAGKITTGANTLILPTGGTITGAGADKYVYGNLQKAFNTGSGQTFTFEIGDASYYTPAQLANFNVTT
;
A
#
# COMPACT_ATOMS: atom_id res chain seq x y z
N MET A 1 -13.74 -7.31 4.40
CA MET A 1 -13.73 -8.01 3.11
C MET A 1 -12.95 -9.29 3.27
N THR A 2 -13.56 -10.43 2.96
CA THR A 2 -12.92 -11.75 3.07
C THR A 2 -12.99 -12.44 1.72
N ILE A 3 -11.84 -12.90 1.23
CA ILE A 3 -11.69 -13.68 0.01
C ILE A 3 -11.18 -15.05 0.46
N ASN A 4 -12.05 -16.04 0.42
CA ASN A 4 -11.74 -17.39 0.88
C ASN A 4 -10.86 -18.13 -0.14
N ALA A 5 -10.17 -19.17 0.33
CA ALA A 5 -9.46 -20.08 -0.56
C ALA A 5 -10.39 -20.61 -1.67
N SER A 6 -9.86 -20.66 -2.89
CA SER A 6 -10.58 -21.09 -4.10
C SER A 6 -11.76 -20.20 -4.55
N ALA A 7 -12.00 -19.05 -3.91
CA ALA A 7 -13.00 -18.08 -4.34
C ALA A 7 -12.33 -16.85 -4.97
N PRO A 8 -12.38 -16.67 -6.30
CA PRO A 8 -11.81 -15.48 -6.92
C PRO A 8 -12.69 -14.25 -6.66
N LEU A 9 -12.06 -13.13 -6.32
CA LEU A 9 -12.66 -11.80 -6.38
C LEU A 9 -11.98 -11.01 -7.51
N THR A 10 -12.78 -10.61 -8.50
CA THR A 10 -12.31 -9.76 -9.60
C THR A 10 -13.05 -8.44 -9.57
N LEU A 11 -12.32 -7.32 -9.54
CA LEU A 11 -12.91 -6.00 -9.79
C LEU A 11 -12.80 -5.71 -11.28
N SER A 12 -13.91 -5.42 -11.96
CA SER A 12 -13.93 -5.07 -13.37
C SER A 12 -13.87 -3.55 -13.58
N GLY A 13 -12.99 -3.11 -14.49
CA GLY A 13 -12.82 -1.69 -14.80
C GLY A 13 -12.45 -0.84 -13.58
N ALA A 14 -12.96 0.40 -13.53
CA ALA A 14 -12.65 1.38 -12.48
C ALA A 14 -13.50 1.23 -11.20
N GLN A 15 -13.92 0.01 -10.85
CA GLN A 15 -14.75 -0.23 -9.68
C GLN A 15 -14.01 0.11 -8.37
N ASN A 16 -14.60 1.02 -7.59
CA ASN A 16 -14.08 1.42 -6.29
C ASN A 16 -14.70 0.59 -5.17
N VAL A 17 -13.90 0.23 -4.16
CA VAL A 17 -14.32 -0.56 -3.00
C VAL A 17 -13.99 0.21 -1.73
N THR A 18 -14.98 0.41 -0.86
CA THR A 18 -14.74 0.96 0.49
C THR A 18 -14.76 -0.17 1.51
N VAL A 19 -13.71 -0.27 2.31
CA VAL A 19 -13.52 -1.29 3.33
C VAL A 19 -13.66 -0.63 4.70
N LYS A 20 -14.68 -1.03 5.47
CA LYS A 20 -14.94 -0.56 6.85
C LYS A 20 -14.32 -1.46 7.92
N GLY A 21 -13.93 -2.69 7.58
CA GLY A 21 -13.28 -3.66 8.47
C GLY A 21 -11.99 -4.23 7.86
N ASN A 22 -11.54 -5.41 8.27
CA ASN A 22 -10.29 -5.97 7.75
C ASN A 22 -10.40 -6.42 6.29
N TRP A 23 -9.28 -6.45 5.58
CA TRP A 23 -9.10 -7.14 4.32
C TRP A 23 -8.37 -8.46 4.57
N SER A 24 -9.01 -9.58 4.28
CA SER A 24 -8.43 -10.91 4.41
C SER A 24 -8.48 -11.60 3.05
N ASN A 25 -7.31 -11.81 2.44
CA ASN A 25 -7.18 -12.52 1.18
C ASN A 25 -6.48 -13.87 1.39
N SER A 26 -7.25 -14.95 1.23
CA SER A 26 -6.74 -16.33 1.24
C SER A 26 -7.01 -17.04 -0.09
N GLY A 27 -7.42 -16.29 -1.11
CA GLY A 27 -7.74 -16.79 -2.45
C GLY A 27 -7.13 -15.90 -3.54
N THR A 28 -7.80 -15.81 -4.69
CA THR A 28 -7.34 -14.98 -5.81
C THR A 28 -8.04 -13.63 -5.78
N PHE A 29 -7.26 -12.55 -5.66
CA PHE A 29 -7.75 -11.19 -5.89
C PHE A 29 -7.18 -10.65 -7.20
N THR A 30 -8.05 -10.32 -8.15
CA THR A 30 -7.69 -9.67 -9.39
C THR A 30 -8.13 -8.21 -9.31
N PRO A 31 -7.19 -7.27 -9.07
CA PRO A 31 -7.55 -5.87 -9.06
C PRO A 31 -7.94 -5.40 -10.47
N GLY A 32 -9.00 -4.61 -10.56
CA GLY A 32 -9.30 -3.81 -11.75
C GLY A 32 -8.43 -2.54 -11.77
N THR A 33 -8.92 -1.47 -12.38
CA THR A 33 -8.22 -0.17 -12.37
C THR A 33 -8.70 0.76 -11.25
N GLY A 34 -9.74 0.38 -10.51
CA GLY A 34 -10.32 1.19 -9.44
C GLY A 34 -9.49 1.25 -8.16
N THR A 35 -10.08 1.89 -7.14
CA THR A 35 -9.44 2.17 -5.85
C THR A 35 -10.08 1.38 -4.72
N VAL A 36 -9.27 0.71 -3.91
CA VAL A 36 -9.68 0.19 -2.61
C VAL A 36 -9.40 1.26 -1.55
N THR A 37 -10.40 1.59 -0.72
CA THR A 37 -10.31 2.62 0.31
C THR A 37 -10.52 2.01 1.68
N PHE A 38 -9.50 2.03 2.54
CA PHE A 38 -9.63 1.70 3.96
C PHE A 38 -10.20 2.91 4.70
N ASN A 39 -11.41 2.78 5.25
CA ASN A 39 -12.17 3.88 5.84
C ASN A 39 -12.96 3.44 7.10
N GLY A 40 -12.36 2.56 7.90
CA GLY A 40 -12.89 2.10 9.19
C GLY A 40 -12.69 3.13 10.31
N SER A 41 -13.34 2.88 11.45
CA SER A 41 -13.18 3.68 12.69
C SER A 41 -12.24 3.05 13.72
N SER A 42 -11.86 1.79 13.50
CA SER A 42 -10.88 1.04 14.30
C SER A 42 -9.71 0.66 13.41
N ALA A 43 -8.58 0.26 13.99
CA ALA A 43 -7.44 -0.24 13.23
C ALA A 43 -7.87 -1.38 12.29
N GLN A 44 -7.44 -1.31 11.03
CA GLN A 44 -7.75 -2.32 10.01
C GLN A 44 -6.49 -3.10 9.64
N THR A 45 -6.67 -4.32 9.15
CA THR A 45 -5.57 -5.14 8.63
C THR A 45 -5.73 -5.45 7.16
N ILE A 46 -4.59 -5.60 6.48
CA ILE A 46 -4.44 -6.34 5.22
C ILE A 46 -3.75 -7.65 5.59
N GLY A 47 -4.47 -8.76 5.49
CA GLY A 47 -3.99 -10.07 5.90
C GLY A 47 -4.58 -11.21 5.08
N GLY A 48 -4.58 -12.40 5.67
CA GLY A 48 -4.92 -13.66 5.01
C GLY A 48 -3.67 -14.49 4.76
N THR A 49 -3.78 -15.52 3.92
CA THR A 49 -2.63 -16.39 3.58
C THR A 49 -1.99 -16.04 2.24
N SER A 50 -2.57 -15.10 1.49
CA SER A 50 -2.08 -14.69 0.17
C SER A 50 -1.74 -13.21 0.18
N ALA A 51 -0.55 -12.85 -0.31
CA ALA A 51 -0.18 -11.47 -0.57
C ALA A 51 -1.24 -10.80 -1.47
N THR A 52 -1.56 -9.55 -1.17
CA THR A 52 -2.57 -8.81 -1.93
C THR A 52 -1.93 -7.73 -2.78
N THR A 53 -2.23 -7.75 -4.07
CA THR A 53 -1.90 -6.67 -4.99
C THR A 53 -3.13 -5.79 -5.21
N PHE A 54 -3.01 -4.50 -4.90
CA PHE A 54 -4.01 -3.49 -5.22
C PHE A 54 -3.57 -2.70 -6.46
N ASN A 55 -4.53 -2.21 -7.25
CA ASN A 55 -4.21 -1.23 -8.28
C ASN A 55 -4.02 0.15 -7.67
N ASN A 56 -5.07 0.72 -7.07
CA ASN A 56 -4.95 1.92 -6.25
C ASN A 56 -5.44 1.64 -4.83
N LEU A 57 -4.78 2.25 -3.85
CA LEU A 57 -5.15 2.17 -2.44
C LEU A 57 -5.27 3.56 -1.84
N THR A 58 -6.35 3.81 -1.11
CA THR A 58 -6.46 4.98 -0.22
C THR A 58 -6.51 4.53 1.23
N VAL A 59 -5.63 5.09 2.05
CA VAL A 59 -5.65 4.93 3.50
C VAL A 59 -6.31 6.17 4.09
N ASN A 60 -7.56 6.01 4.49
CA ASN A 60 -8.40 7.03 5.12
C ASN A 60 -8.88 6.56 6.51
N ASN A 61 -7.95 6.07 7.33
CA ASN A 61 -8.27 5.55 8.65
C ASN A 61 -7.22 6.05 9.65
N ALA A 62 -7.59 7.00 10.51
CA ALA A 62 -6.70 7.58 11.50
C ALA A 62 -6.17 6.56 12.52
N SER A 63 -6.87 5.44 12.75
CA SER A 63 -6.38 4.34 13.58
C SER A 63 -5.34 3.45 12.87
N GLY A 64 -5.08 3.71 11.59
CA GLY A 64 -4.06 3.04 10.78
C GLY A 64 -4.53 1.73 10.13
N VAL A 65 -3.68 1.26 9.22
CA VAL A 65 -3.77 -0.03 8.55
C VAL A 65 -2.50 -0.81 8.85
N SER A 66 -2.60 -2.11 9.15
CA SER A 66 -1.42 -2.96 9.39
C SER A 66 -1.37 -4.12 8.40
N LEU A 67 -0.16 -4.46 7.94
CA LEU A 67 0.08 -5.72 7.23
C LEU A 67 0.14 -6.87 8.25
N SER A 68 -0.59 -7.95 7.97
CA SER A 68 -0.72 -9.09 8.86
C SER A 68 -0.35 -10.38 8.14
N SER A 69 0.87 -10.86 8.39
CA SER A 69 1.43 -12.13 7.87
C SER A 69 1.63 -12.21 6.36
N VAL A 70 1.41 -11.12 5.63
CA VAL A 70 1.59 -11.06 4.17
C VAL A 70 2.11 -9.69 3.74
N ASP A 71 2.84 -9.68 2.65
CA ASP A 71 3.20 -8.47 1.93
C ASP A 71 1.99 -7.88 1.19
N ALA A 72 2.09 -6.60 0.85
CA ALA A 72 1.12 -5.92 0.01
C ALA A 72 1.80 -5.14 -1.10
N THR A 73 1.25 -5.23 -2.31
CA THR A 73 1.77 -4.54 -3.50
C THR A 73 0.78 -3.49 -3.96
N MET A 74 1.25 -2.28 -4.30
CA MET A 74 0.42 -1.23 -4.90
C MET A 74 0.92 -0.94 -6.31
N ASN A 75 0.23 -1.45 -7.34
CA ASN A 75 0.65 -1.29 -8.74
C ASN A 75 0.61 0.16 -9.22
N GLY A 76 -0.41 0.91 -8.79
CA GLY A 76 -0.64 2.30 -9.14
C GLY A 76 -0.31 3.22 -7.97
N THR A 77 -1.31 3.95 -7.48
CA THR A 77 -1.10 4.98 -6.45
C THR A 77 -1.56 4.51 -5.07
N LEU A 78 -0.67 4.63 -4.09
CA LEU A 78 -1.02 4.68 -2.67
C LEU A 78 -1.27 6.13 -2.26
N THR A 79 -2.48 6.43 -1.81
CA THR A 79 -2.86 7.75 -1.31
C THR A 79 -3.08 7.68 0.19
N PHE A 80 -2.39 8.53 0.94
CA PHE A 80 -2.69 8.75 2.36
C PHE A 80 -3.58 9.98 2.51
N THR A 81 -4.73 9.80 3.16
CA THR A 81 -5.57 10.92 3.63
C THR A 81 -5.66 10.93 5.16
N ALA A 82 -5.53 9.78 5.81
CA ALA A 82 -5.40 9.66 7.26
C ALA A 82 -4.75 8.32 7.66
N GLY A 83 -3.88 8.36 8.68
CA GLY A 83 -3.27 7.18 9.30
C GLY A 83 -2.06 6.61 8.56
N LYS A 84 -1.38 5.68 9.25
CA LYS A 84 -0.15 5.03 8.79
C LYS A 84 -0.46 3.64 8.21
N ILE A 85 0.44 3.13 7.37
CA ILE A 85 0.56 1.68 7.15
C ILE A 85 1.67 1.16 8.04
N THR A 86 1.38 0.24 8.96
CA THR A 86 2.40 -0.46 9.76
C THR A 86 2.71 -1.81 9.13
N THR A 87 3.97 -2.07 8.77
CA THR A 87 4.30 -3.30 8.02
C THR A 87 4.76 -4.45 8.92
N GLY A 88 5.32 -4.14 10.08
CA GLY A 88 5.97 -5.15 10.94
C GLY A 88 7.10 -5.85 10.19
N ALA A 89 7.06 -7.19 10.17
CA ALA A 89 8.03 -7.99 9.43
C ALA A 89 7.77 -8.03 7.90
N ASN A 90 6.61 -7.58 7.44
CA ASN A 90 6.22 -7.63 6.02
C ASN A 90 6.71 -6.39 5.28
N THR A 91 6.54 -6.39 3.97
CA THR A 91 6.94 -5.31 3.05
C THR A 91 5.74 -4.74 2.32
N LEU A 92 5.69 -3.40 2.28
CA LEU A 92 4.86 -2.68 1.33
C LEU A 92 5.68 -2.45 0.05
N ILE A 93 5.18 -2.96 -1.07
CA ILE A 93 5.92 -3.00 -2.34
C ILE A 93 5.29 -2.05 -3.35
N LEU A 94 6.09 -1.16 -3.90
CA LEU A 94 5.77 -0.36 -5.08
C LEU A 94 6.58 -0.88 -6.27
N PRO A 95 5.95 -1.53 -7.26
CA PRO A 95 6.61 -1.89 -8.48
C PRO A 95 6.92 -0.64 -9.31
N THR A 96 7.55 -0.84 -10.45
CA THR A 96 7.91 0.23 -11.39
C THR A 96 6.65 1.01 -11.79
N GLY A 97 6.67 2.34 -11.59
CA GLY A 97 5.51 3.21 -11.82
C GLY A 97 4.58 3.40 -10.60
N GLY A 98 4.76 2.62 -9.52
CA GLY A 98 4.01 2.78 -8.28
C GLY A 98 4.39 4.07 -7.53
N THR A 99 3.38 4.83 -7.09
CA THR A 99 3.58 6.13 -6.43
C THR A 99 2.94 6.20 -5.04
N ILE A 100 3.44 7.12 -4.21
CA ILE A 100 2.81 7.49 -2.93
C ILE A 100 2.45 8.97 -3.02
N THR A 101 1.26 9.33 -2.55
CA THR A 101 0.81 10.71 -2.42
C THR A 101 0.16 10.95 -1.05
N GLY A 102 0.14 12.21 -0.61
CA GLY A 102 -0.51 12.61 0.65
C GLY A 102 0.23 12.23 1.93
N ALA A 103 1.48 11.76 1.82
CA ALA A 103 2.30 11.45 2.97
C ALA A 103 2.65 12.71 3.79
N GLY A 104 2.88 12.55 5.09
CA GLY A 104 3.20 13.64 6.01
C GLY A 104 3.17 13.17 7.47
N ALA A 105 3.21 14.11 8.41
CA ALA A 105 3.01 13.80 9.82
C ALA A 105 1.70 12.98 9.99
N ASP A 106 1.82 11.82 10.63
CA ASP A 106 0.79 10.78 10.83
C ASP A 106 0.25 10.04 9.60
N LYS A 107 0.88 10.23 8.44
CA LYS A 107 0.50 9.64 7.15
C LYS A 107 1.73 9.12 6.43
N TYR A 108 2.17 7.92 6.76
CA TYR A 108 3.38 7.33 6.17
C TYR A 108 3.43 5.83 6.40
N VAL A 109 4.47 5.19 5.87
CA VAL A 109 4.78 3.78 6.09
C VAL A 109 5.64 3.66 7.34
N TYR A 110 5.07 3.12 8.41
CA TYR A 110 5.83 2.69 9.57
C TYR A 110 6.39 1.29 9.32
N GLY A 111 7.62 1.21 8.82
CA GLY A 111 8.33 -0.04 8.57
C GLY A 111 8.92 -0.14 7.16
N ASN A 112 8.82 -1.33 6.55
CA ASN A 112 9.52 -1.71 5.33
C ASN A 112 8.77 -1.25 4.08
N LEU A 113 9.38 -0.32 3.34
CA LEU A 113 8.91 0.12 2.03
C LEU A 113 9.94 -0.26 0.96
N GLN A 114 9.51 -1.06 -0.01
CA GLN A 114 10.28 -1.36 -1.21
C GLN A 114 9.75 -0.55 -2.40
N LYS A 115 10.64 0.08 -3.15
CA LYS A 115 10.32 0.76 -4.41
C LYS A 115 11.21 0.23 -5.52
N ALA A 116 10.60 -0.22 -6.62
CA ALA A 116 11.31 -0.44 -7.87
C ALA A 116 11.49 0.89 -8.62
N PHE A 117 12.64 1.06 -9.26
CA PHE A 117 12.98 2.28 -9.97
C PHE A 117 12.81 2.09 -11.49
N ASN A 118 12.32 3.13 -12.17
CA ASN A 118 12.42 3.21 -13.62
C ASN A 118 13.90 3.37 -14.00
N THR A 119 14.30 2.95 -15.20
CA THR A 119 15.59 3.36 -15.77
C THR A 119 15.53 4.84 -16.17
N GLY A 120 16.64 5.54 -16.06
CA GLY A 120 16.69 6.97 -16.37
C GLY A 120 17.71 7.73 -15.52
N SER A 121 18.04 8.94 -15.97
CA SER A 121 18.98 9.83 -15.30
C SER A 121 18.27 10.91 -14.49
N GLY A 122 18.93 11.40 -13.44
CA GLY A 122 18.45 12.53 -12.63
C GLY A 122 17.13 12.26 -11.88
N GLN A 123 16.79 10.99 -11.63
CA GLN A 123 15.52 10.64 -11.02
C GLN A 123 15.54 10.96 -9.52
N THR A 124 14.35 11.23 -8.97
CA THR A 124 14.18 11.44 -7.54
C THR A 124 13.14 10.47 -7.00
N PHE A 125 13.51 9.77 -5.94
CA PHE A 125 12.64 8.83 -5.24
C PHE A 125 12.60 9.19 -3.76
N THR A 126 11.41 9.45 -3.26
CA THR A 126 11.17 9.60 -1.82
C THR A 126 10.55 8.31 -1.28
N PHE A 127 11.15 7.80 -0.21
CA PHE A 127 10.61 6.74 0.62
C PHE A 127 9.87 7.39 1.76
N GLU A 128 8.53 7.32 1.72
CA GLU A 128 7.64 7.92 2.70
C GLU A 128 7.54 7.05 3.95
N ILE A 129 8.66 6.94 4.66
CA ILE A 129 8.86 6.05 5.81
C ILE A 129 9.01 6.82 7.12
N GLY A 130 8.92 6.10 8.22
CA GLY A 130 9.13 6.61 9.56
C GLY A 130 9.05 5.51 10.62
N ASP A 131 9.06 5.92 11.88
CA ASP A 131 8.85 5.04 13.03
C ASP A 131 7.44 5.22 13.63
N ALA A 132 7.16 4.68 14.81
CA ALA A 132 5.86 4.80 15.46
C ALA A 132 5.42 6.26 15.69
N SER A 133 6.38 7.17 15.88
CA SER A 133 6.17 8.56 16.31
C SER A 133 6.51 9.58 15.23
N TYR A 134 7.52 9.31 14.39
CA TYR A 134 8.09 10.30 13.49
C TYR A 134 8.01 9.88 12.03
N TYR A 135 7.60 10.82 11.19
CA TYR A 135 7.76 10.75 9.75
C TYR A 135 9.16 11.22 9.38
N THR A 136 9.99 10.32 8.85
CA THR A 136 11.40 10.58 8.51
C THR A 136 11.67 10.10 7.09
N PRO A 137 11.15 10.81 6.06
CA PRO A 137 11.26 10.36 4.69
C PRO A 137 12.73 10.35 4.25
N ALA A 138 13.11 9.30 3.51
CA ALA A 138 14.43 9.20 2.91
C ALA A 138 14.34 9.51 1.42
N GLN A 139 15.17 10.43 0.92
CA GLN A 139 15.18 10.81 -0.49
C GLN A 139 16.47 10.38 -1.18
N LEU A 140 16.32 9.71 -2.32
CA LEU A 140 17.37 9.55 -3.31
C LEU A 140 17.16 10.61 -4.39
N ALA A 141 18.07 11.58 -4.48
CA ALA A 141 18.00 12.67 -5.44
C ALA A 141 19.06 12.52 -6.53
N ASN A 142 18.74 12.98 -7.76
CA ASN A 142 19.60 12.89 -8.94
C ASN A 142 20.12 11.46 -9.22
N PHE A 143 19.30 10.47 -8.91
CA PHE A 143 19.66 9.07 -9.01
C PHE A 143 19.60 8.60 -10.46
N ASN A 144 20.70 8.01 -10.93
CA ASN A 144 20.79 7.41 -12.26
C ASN A 144 20.59 5.90 -12.13
N VAL A 145 19.66 5.36 -12.92
CA VAL A 145 19.31 3.94 -12.94
C VAL A 145 19.59 3.39 -14.33
N THR A 146 20.49 2.42 -14.39
CA THR A 146 20.91 1.72 -15.62
C THR A 146 20.49 0.25 -15.58
N THR A 147 20.42 -0.40 -16.75
CA THR A 147 20.14 -1.83 -16.91
C THR A 147 21.37 -2.69 -16.76
#